data_AF-A0A645IDQ6-F1
#
_entry.id   AF-A0A645IDQ6-F1
#
_cell.length_a   1.000
_cell.length_b   1.000
_cell.length_c   1.000
_cell.angle_alpha   90.00
_cell.angle_beta   90.00
_cell.angle_gamma   90.00
#
_symmetry.space_group_name_H-M   'P 1'
#
loop_
_entity.id
_entity.type
_entity.pdbx_description
1 polymer ?
#
loop_
_entity_poly.entity_id
_entity_poly.type
_entity_poly.pdbx_seq_one_letter_code
_entity_poly.pdbx_strand_id
1 'polypeptide(L)'
;MTPTLLPFRLRPQYRNYVWGGNRLKSSAKPVAEAWIVHESDAVVSGAWRGCTLKEATLELGERLLGRVVVSQGTATRFPLLIKLLDCAEWLSLQVHPNDEQAVALEGQVYYGKTEAWFVLDAAKDATLIAGVKPGTDASKLQAAIRDGSVIEACQYHAVSAGETICVEPGTLHALGRDC
;
A
#
# COMPACT_ATOMS: atom_id res chain seq x y z
N MET A 1 -4.56 -8.77 -36.97
CA MET A 1 -3.79 -9.14 -35.77
C MET A 1 -3.72 -7.91 -34.87
N THR A 2 -4.22 -7.97 -33.65
CA THR A 2 -4.10 -6.86 -32.70
C THR A 2 -2.62 -6.75 -32.30
N PRO A 3 -1.98 -5.57 -32.40
CA PRO A 3 -0.56 -5.44 -32.10
C PRO A 3 -0.27 -5.84 -30.64
N THR A 4 0.84 -6.55 -30.44
CA THR A 4 1.32 -6.98 -29.12
C THR A 4 1.51 -5.76 -28.22
N LEU A 5 0.97 -5.80 -26.99
CA LEU A 5 1.25 -4.77 -25.99
C LEU A 5 2.68 -4.95 -25.49
N LEU A 6 3.54 -3.97 -25.78
CA LEU A 6 4.93 -3.98 -25.33
C LEU A 6 5.04 -3.38 -23.92
N PRO A 7 6.01 -3.82 -23.10
CA PRO A 7 6.27 -3.23 -21.79
C PRO A 7 6.55 -1.73 -21.88
N PHE A 8 6.07 -0.97 -20.89
CA PHE A 8 6.39 0.44 -20.72
C PHE A 8 6.79 0.75 -19.28
N ARG A 9 7.57 1.82 -19.11
CA ARG A 9 8.06 2.29 -17.81
C ARG A 9 7.20 3.43 -17.31
N LEU A 10 6.95 3.42 -16.01
CA LEU A 10 6.29 4.51 -15.29
C LEU A 10 7.34 5.40 -14.62
N ARG A 11 7.01 6.68 -14.46
CA ARG A 11 7.81 7.60 -13.63
C ARG A 11 7.34 7.49 -12.17
N PRO A 12 8.21 7.09 -11.23
CA PRO A 12 7.84 7.03 -9.83
C PRO A 12 7.45 8.39 -9.25
N GLN A 13 6.53 8.39 -8.29
CA GLN A 13 6.19 9.54 -7.47
C GLN A 13 6.73 9.36 -6.05
N TYR A 14 7.45 10.36 -5.54
CA TYR A 14 8.04 10.30 -4.20
C TYR A 14 7.20 11.09 -3.20
N ARG A 15 7.05 10.55 -1.99
CA ARG A 15 6.36 11.20 -0.87
C ARG A 15 7.31 11.36 0.31
N ASN A 16 7.28 12.54 0.90
CA ASN A 16 8.09 12.88 2.07
C ASN A 16 7.18 12.86 3.28
N TYR A 17 7.46 11.96 4.23
CA TYR A 17 6.78 11.89 5.52
C TYR A 17 7.80 11.89 6.65
N VAL A 18 7.36 12.22 7.86
CA VAL A 18 8.21 12.33 9.05
C VAL A 18 8.94 11.03 9.42
N TRP A 19 8.39 9.88 9.02
CA TRP A 19 8.96 8.56 9.25
C TRP A 19 9.91 8.07 8.16
N GLY A 20 10.08 8.84 7.08
CA GLY A 20 10.92 8.45 5.95
C GLY A 20 12.42 8.54 6.22
N GLY A 21 13.20 7.95 5.32
CA GLY A 21 14.66 7.94 5.38
C GLY A 21 15.32 8.49 4.11
N ASN A 22 16.50 7.96 3.80
CA ASN A 22 17.32 8.35 2.65
C ASN A 22 17.65 7.16 1.71
N ARG A 23 17.06 5.98 1.93
CA ARG A 23 17.36 4.74 1.19
C ARG A 23 16.76 4.76 -0.22
N LEU A 24 15.58 5.37 -0.39
CA LEU A 24 14.90 5.42 -1.70
C LEU A 24 15.52 6.45 -2.65
N LYS A 25 15.94 7.59 -2.10
CA LYS A 25 16.51 8.69 -2.86
C LYS A 25 17.22 9.65 -1.91
N SER A 26 18.44 10.08 -2.28
CA SER A 26 19.11 11.16 -1.57
C SER A 26 18.41 12.50 -1.84
N SER A 27 17.94 13.17 -0.78
CA SER A 27 17.33 14.50 -0.87
C SER A 27 17.44 15.28 0.44
N ALA A 28 17.11 16.58 0.42
CA ALA A 28 17.15 17.45 1.59
C ALA A 28 16.10 17.12 2.66
N LYS A 29 15.02 16.42 2.29
CA LYS A 29 13.97 15.94 3.20
C LYS A 29 13.95 14.41 3.16
N PRO A 30 13.55 13.74 4.25
CA PRO A 30 13.35 12.30 4.25
C PRO A 30 12.29 11.90 3.23
N VAL A 31 12.58 10.84 2.48
CA VAL A 31 11.70 10.22 1.49
C VAL A 31 11.16 8.94 2.09
N ALA A 32 9.85 8.89 2.24
CA ALA A 32 9.15 7.84 2.96
C ALA A 32 8.57 6.79 2.00
N GLU A 33 8.02 7.24 0.88
CA GLU A 33 7.45 6.34 -0.13
C GLU A 33 7.94 6.70 -1.52
N ALA A 34 8.15 5.67 -2.35
CA ALA A 34 8.22 5.78 -3.79
C ALA A 34 7.07 4.95 -4.39
N TRP A 35 6.09 5.61 -4.98
CA TRP A 35 5.01 4.95 -5.71
C TRP A 35 5.59 4.56 -7.06
N ILE A 36 5.77 3.26 -7.28
CA ILE A 36 6.38 2.70 -8.50
C ILE A 36 5.30 2.36 -9.53
N VAL A 37 4.09 2.05 -9.04
CA VAL A 37 2.89 1.87 -9.88
C VAL A 37 1.71 2.54 -9.18
N HIS A 38 1.16 3.57 -9.81
CA HIS A 38 -0.10 4.20 -9.45
C HIS A 38 -0.82 4.67 -10.72
N GLU A 39 -2.15 4.73 -10.71
CA GLU A 39 -2.93 5.11 -11.90
C GLU A 39 -2.57 6.52 -12.43
N SER A 40 -2.12 7.42 -11.56
CA SER A 40 -1.70 8.77 -11.98
C SER A 40 -0.25 8.85 -12.49
N ASP A 41 0.51 7.76 -12.47
CA ASP A 41 1.89 7.78 -12.94
C ASP A 41 1.98 8.00 -14.45
N ALA A 42 2.92 8.84 -14.86
CA ALA A 42 3.18 9.12 -16.26
C ALA A 42 3.98 7.97 -16.90
N VAL A 43 3.54 7.52 -18.07
CA VAL A 43 4.29 6.59 -18.91
C VAL A 43 5.43 7.33 -19.61
N VAL A 44 6.66 6.80 -19.47
CA VAL A 44 7.90 7.44 -19.96
C VAL A 44 8.63 6.64 -21.02
N SER A 45 7.96 5.68 -21.67
CA SER A 45 8.54 4.92 -22.78
C SER A 45 7.49 4.29 -23.70
N GLY A 46 7.91 3.88 -24.89
CA GLY A 46 7.06 3.17 -25.83
C GLY A 46 5.96 4.03 -26.44
N ALA A 47 4.97 3.36 -27.04
CA ALA A 47 3.86 4.00 -27.76
C ALA A 47 2.92 4.83 -26.85
N TRP A 48 2.95 4.58 -25.54
CA TRP A 48 2.09 5.23 -24.54
C TRP A 48 2.77 6.40 -23.84
N ARG A 49 3.98 6.77 -24.25
CA ARG A 49 4.73 7.89 -23.65
C ARG A 49 3.87 9.16 -23.64
N GLY A 50 3.79 9.81 -22.48
CA GLY A 50 3.08 11.08 -22.31
C GLY A 50 1.68 10.92 -21.71
N CYS A 51 1.09 9.73 -21.79
CA CYS A 51 -0.16 9.40 -21.09
C CYS A 51 0.11 9.00 -19.62
N THR A 52 -0.94 8.99 -18.82
CA THR A 52 -1.00 8.39 -17.48
C THR A 52 -1.34 6.90 -17.57
N LEU A 53 -1.04 6.13 -16.52
CA LEU A 53 -1.45 4.73 -16.41
C LEU A 53 -2.97 4.58 -16.43
N LYS A 54 -3.71 5.56 -15.88
CA LYS A 54 -5.16 5.64 -15.93
C LYS A 54 -5.67 5.72 -17.37
N GLU A 55 -5.16 6.66 -18.16
CA GLU A 55 -5.55 6.80 -19.58
C GLU A 55 -5.21 5.53 -20.37
N ALA A 56 -4.02 4.96 -20.15
CA ALA A 56 -3.64 3.69 -20.75
C ALA A 56 -4.60 2.55 -20.33
N THR A 57 -5.06 2.54 -19.08
CA THR A 57 -6.00 1.54 -18.57
C THR A 57 -7.37 1.66 -19.22
N LEU A 58 -7.91 2.88 -19.33
CA LEU A 58 -9.20 3.13 -19.97
C LEU A 58 -9.18 2.75 -21.45
N GLU A 59 -8.09 3.03 -22.17
CA GLU A 59 -7.96 2.73 -23.60
C GLU A 59 -7.61 1.26 -23.88
N LEU A 60 -6.73 0.64 -23.08
CA LEU A 60 -6.29 -0.74 -23.30
C LEU A 60 -7.24 -1.78 -22.70
N GLY A 61 -7.98 -1.44 -21.65
CA GLY A 61 -8.94 -2.32 -20.97
C GLY A 61 -8.35 -3.71 -20.67
N GLU A 62 -9.02 -4.75 -21.18
CA GLU A 62 -8.63 -6.17 -21.01
C GLU A 62 -7.19 -6.44 -21.47
N ARG A 63 -6.65 -5.70 -22.44
CA ARG A 63 -5.27 -5.92 -22.92
C ARG A 63 -4.21 -5.58 -21.87
N LEU A 64 -4.52 -4.65 -20.97
CA LEU A 64 -3.61 -4.27 -19.87
C LEU A 64 -3.97 -5.00 -18.57
N LEU A 65 -5.26 -5.06 -18.25
CA LEU A 65 -5.75 -5.57 -16.96
C LEU A 65 -5.96 -7.09 -16.95
N GLY A 66 -6.10 -7.71 -18.11
CA GLY A 66 -6.56 -9.09 -18.24
C GLY A 66 -8.06 -9.25 -18.03
N ARG A 67 -8.58 -10.39 -18.51
CA ARG A 67 -10.03 -10.67 -18.53
C ARG A 67 -10.67 -10.69 -17.15
N VAL A 68 -9.99 -11.29 -16.19
CA VAL A 68 -10.52 -11.52 -14.83
C VAL A 68 -10.85 -10.18 -14.18
N VAL A 69 -9.91 -9.25 -14.18
CA VAL A 69 -10.09 -7.90 -13.61
C VAL A 69 -11.25 -7.19 -14.29
N VAL A 70 -11.30 -7.20 -15.63
CA VAL A 70 -12.38 -6.53 -16.37
C VAL A 70 -13.76 -7.12 -16.06
N SER A 71 -13.86 -8.45 -15.95
CA SER A 71 -15.12 -9.14 -15.66
C SER A 71 -15.70 -8.83 -14.27
N GLN A 72 -14.87 -8.33 -13.35
CA GLN A 72 -15.28 -7.94 -12.00
C GLN A 72 -15.79 -6.48 -11.91
N GLY A 73 -15.87 -5.77 -13.05
CA GLY A 73 -16.37 -4.38 -13.07
C GLY A 73 -15.37 -3.33 -12.59
N THR A 74 -14.13 -3.72 -12.29
CA THR A 74 -13.06 -2.81 -11.84
C THR A 74 -12.31 -2.14 -13.00
N ALA A 75 -12.72 -2.38 -14.25
CA ALA A 75 -12.06 -1.92 -15.48
C ALA A 75 -12.02 -0.38 -15.67
N THR A 76 -12.69 0.38 -14.82
CA THR A 76 -12.75 1.85 -14.92
C THR A 76 -11.55 2.55 -14.29
N ARG A 77 -10.70 1.81 -13.57
CA ARG A 77 -9.44 2.31 -12.99
C ARG A 77 -8.38 1.21 -12.88
N PHE A 78 -7.13 1.61 -12.66
CA PHE A 78 -6.07 0.63 -12.40
C PHE A 78 -6.23 0.08 -10.97
N PRO A 79 -6.16 -1.26 -10.75
CA PRO A 79 -6.62 -1.87 -9.50
C PRO A 79 -5.61 -1.84 -8.35
N LEU A 80 -4.32 -1.54 -8.62
CA LEU A 80 -3.24 -1.68 -7.64
C LEU A 80 -2.45 -0.38 -7.45
N LEU A 81 -1.92 -0.22 -6.23
CA LEU A 81 -0.89 0.75 -5.88
C LEU A 81 0.32 -0.03 -5.36
N ILE A 82 1.46 0.09 -6.04
CA ILE A 82 2.70 -0.58 -5.65
C ILE A 82 3.70 0.49 -5.19
N LYS A 83 4.19 0.33 -3.97
CA LYS A 83 5.09 1.26 -3.31
C LYS A 83 6.37 0.57 -2.86
N LEU A 84 7.45 1.33 -2.81
CA LEU A 84 8.59 1.06 -1.94
C LEU A 84 8.49 2.02 -0.75
N LEU A 85 8.72 1.50 0.45
CA LEU A 85 8.67 2.26 1.70
C LEU A 85 10.06 2.26 2.34
N ASP A 86 10.46 3.41 2.89
CA ASP A 86 11.64 3.56 3.72
C ASP A 86 11.20 3.85 5.15
N CYS A 87 11.04 2.80 5.95
CA CYS A 87 10.49 2.85 7.29
C CYS A 87 11.57 3.25 8.30
N ALA A 88 12.15 4.45 8.19
CA ALA A 88 13.23 4.89 9.09
C ALA A 88 12.76 5.15 10.53
N GLU A 89 11.47 5.40 10.73
CA GLU A 89 10.81 5.45 12.04
C GLU A 89 9.46 4.71 11.98
N TRP A 90 8.81 4.53 13.14
CA TRP A 90 7.48 3.94 13.22
C TRP A 90 6.45 4.73 12.41
N LEU A 91 5.66 3.99 11.62
CA LEU A 91 4.46 4.53 11.01
C LEU A 91 3.32 4.60 12.04
N SER A 92 2.29 5.39 11.73
CA SER A 92 1.08 5.43 12.56
C SER A 92 0.37 4.08 12.59
N LEU A 93 -0.22 3.75 13.75
CA LEU A 93 -1.22 2.69 13.85
C LEU A 93 -2.40 3.00 12.93
N GLN A 94 -2.79 2.02 12.14
CA GLN A 94 -3.80 2.14 11.09
C GLN A 94 -4.72 0.93 11.08
N VAL A 95 -5.92 1.14 10.56
CA VAL A 95 -6.84 0.08 10.16
C VAL A 95 -7.47 0.50 8.83
N HIS A 96 -7.63 -0.45 7.92
CA HIS A 96 -8.18 -0.19 6.60
C HIS A 96 -9.57 -0.82 6.45
N PRO A 97 -10.51 -0.12 5.80
CA PRO A 97 -11.84 -0.67 5.55
C PRO A 97 -11.81 -1.75 4.47
N ASN A 98 -12.82 -2.64 4.49
CA ASN A 98 -13.15 -3.47 3.34
C ASN A 98 -13.91 -2.65 2.27
N ASP A 99 -14.24 -3.23 1.12
CA ASP A 99 -14.93 -2.51 0.03
C ASP A 99 -16.29 -1.94 0.47
N GLU A 100 -17.10 -2.73 1.19
CA GLU A 100 -18.41 -2.30 1.67
C GLU A 100 -18.29 -1.10 2.63
N GLN A 101 -17.34 -1.16 3.56
CA GLN A 101 -17.05 -0.08 4.51
C GLN A 101 -16.49 1.15 3.81
N ALA A 102 -15.60 0.99 2.83
CA ALA A 102 -15.05 2.11 2.08
C ALA A 102 -16.16 2.86 1.33
N VAL A 103 -17.08 2.13 0.71
CA VAL A 103 -18.24 2.72 0.04
C VAL A 103 -19.17 3.42 1.05
N ALA A 104 -19.41 2.82 2.21
CA ALA A 104 -20.28 3.39 3.23
C ALA A 104 -19.70 4.65 3.89
N LEU A 105 -18.38 4.72 4.07
CA LEU A 105 -17.69 5.82 4.77
C LEU A 105 -17.28 6.95 3.83
N GLU A 106 -16.76 6.62 2.66
CA GLU A 106 -16.10 7.57 1.74
C GLU A 106 -16.85 7.73 0.41
N GLY A 107 -17.73 6.78 0.05
CA GLY A 107 -18.59 6.83 -1.14
C GLY A 107 -18.21 5.85 -2.25
N GLN A 108 -19.05 5.80 -3.29
CA GLN A 108 -19.06 4.76 -4.35
C GLN A 108 -17.79 4.63 -5.20
N VAL A 109 -16.90 5.63 -5.17
CA VAL A 109 -15.65 5.64 -5.94
C VAL A 109 -14.45 5.12 -5.15
N TYR A 110 -14.62 4.87 -3.86
CA TYR A 110 -13.59 4.36 -2.97
C TYR A 110 -13.68 2.85 -2.82
N TYR A 111 -12.54 2.25 -2.53
CA TYR A 111 -12.37 0.81 -2.40
C TYR A 111 -11.75 0.54 -1.04
N GLY A 112 -11.97 -0.66 -0.55
CA GLY A 112 -11.25 -1.20 0.57
C GLY A 112 -9.76 -1.26 0.27
N LYS A 113 -8.99 -1.50 1.33
CA LYS A 113 -7.54 -1.53 1.24
C LYS A 113 -7.00 -2.74 1.97
N THR A 114 -6.99 -3.85 1.25
CA THR A 114 -6.14 -5.01 1.56
C THR A 114 -4.72 -4.71 1.10
N GLU A 115 -3.73 -5.07 1.92
CA GLU A 115 -2.32 -4.88 1.57
C GLU A 115 -1.54 -6.18 1.63
N ALA A 116 -0.43 -6.21 0.90
CA ALA A 116 0.61 -7.21 1.10
C ALA A 116 1.95 -6.49 1.18
N TRP A 117 2.74 -6.80 2.20
CA TRP A 117 4.08 -6.27 2.39
C TRP A 117 5.10 -7.35 2.09
N PHE A 118 6.04 -7.04 1.22
CA PHE A 118 7.22 -7.86 0.98
C PHE A 118 8.43 -7.16 1.59
N VAL A 119 9.08 -7.80 2.54
CA VAL A 119 10.21 -7.23 3.28
C VAL A 119 11.46 -7.36 2.42
N LEU A 120 11.92 -6.24 1.84
CA LEU A 120 13.12 -6.23 0.99
C LEU A 120 14.41 -6.37 1.82
N ASP A 121 14.44 -5.71 2.97
CA ASP A 121 15.58 -5.65 3.88
C ASP A 121 15.10 -5.16 5.23
N ALA A 122 15.59 -5.77 6.31
CA ALA A 122 15.15 -5.51 7.67
C ALA A 122 16.32 -5.57 8.66
N ALA A 123 16.33 -4.68 9.63
CA ALA A 123 17.27 -4.74 10.74
C ALA A 123 17.05 -6.01 11.58
N LYS A 124 18.08 -6.43 12.33
CA LYS A 124 18.05 -7.68 13.12
C LYS A 124 16.87 -7.77 14.10
N ASP A 125 16.48 -6.63 14.68
CA ASP A 125 15.40 -6.54 15.67
C ASP A 125 14.17 -5.81 15.09
N ALA A 126 14.04 -5.77 13.76
CA ALA A 126 12.91 -5.16 13.07
C ALA A 126 11.61 -5.90 13.43
N THR A 127 10.58 -5.12 13.74
CA THR A 127 9.27 -5.64 14.09
C THR A 127 8.18 -4.81 13.45
N LEU A 128 7.02 -5.42 13.19
CA LEU A 128 5.81 -4.71 12.80
C LEU A 128 4.66 -5.07 13.71
N ILE A 129 3.60 -4.27 13.64
CA ILE A 129 2.33 -4.55 14.30
C ILE A 129 1.36 -5.08 13.25
N ALA A 130 0.75 -6.23 13.54
CA ALA A 130 -0.35 -6.78 12.76
C ALA A 130 -1.30 -7.58 13.68
N GLY A 131 -2.45 -6.98 13.96
CA GLY A 131 -3.46 -7.51 14.87
C GLY A 131 -3.34 -6.99 16.31
N VAL A 132 -4.22 -7.51 17.15
CA VAL A 132 -4.27 -7.24 18.60
C VAL A 132 -4.02 -8.53 19.37
N LYS A 133 -3.53 -8.42 20.61
CA LYS A 133 -3.22 -9.57 21.45
C LYS A 133 -4.48 -10.43 21.70
N PRO A 134 -4.34 -11.77 21.78
CA PRO A 134 -5.45 -12.65 22.12
C PRO A 134 -6.20 -12.21 23.39
N GLY A 135 -7.53 -12.23 23.35
CA GLY A 135 -8.38 -11.80 24.47
C GLY A 135 -8.65 -10.28 24.53
N THR A 136 -8.15 -9.51 23.56
CA THR A 136 -8.53 -8.11 23.36
C THR A 136 -9.86 -8.05 22.60
N ASP A 137 -10.94 -7.71 23.31
CA ASP A 137 -12.24 -7.44 22.71
C ASP A 137 -12.40 -5.95 22.34
N ALA A 138 -13.50 -5.60 21.69
CA ALA A 138 -13.79 -4.24 21.26
C ALA A 138 -13.86 -3.22 22.41
N SER A 139 -14.35 -3.63 23.59
CA SER A 139 -14.46 -2.74 24.76
C SER A 139 -13.08 -2.43 25.32
N LYS A 140 -12.23 -3.45 25.46
CA LYS A 140 -10.83 -3.28 25.90
C LYS A 140 -10.03 -2.44 24.92
N LEU A 141 -10.18 -2.70 23.62
CA LEU A 141 -9.50 -1.91 22.59
C LEU A 141 -9.95 -0.45 22.62
N GLN A 142 -11.25 -0.19 22.77
CA GLN A 142 -11.78 1.17 22.88
C GLN A 142 -11.25 1.90 24.12
N ALA A 143 -11.17 1.23 25.27
CA ALA A 143 -10.59 1.79 26.49
C ALA A 143 -9.12 2.16 26.27
N ALA A 144 -8.33 1.22 25.73
CA ALA A 144 -6.91 1.42 25.46
C ALA A 144 -6.63 2.55 24.44
N ILE A 145 -7.51 2.74 23.46
CA ILE A 145 -7.42 3.89 22.53
C ILE A 145 -7.67 5.20 23.28
N ARG A 146 -8.67 5.25 24.17
CA ARG A 146 -9.07 6.48 24.87
C ARG A 146 -8.08 6.92 25.95
N ASP A 147 -7.42 5.97 26.61
CA ASP A 147 -6.42 6.26 27.64
C ASP A 147 -4.97 6.33 27.11
N GLY A 148 -4.76 6.02 25.83
CA GLY A 148 -3.46 6.10 25.17
C GLY A 148 -2.60 4.85 25.29
N SER A 149 -3.09 3.76 25.89
CA SER A 149 -2.39 2.49 26.07
C SER A 149 -2.54 1.50 24.89
N VAL A 150 -3.15 1.90 23.76
CA VAL A 150 -3.45 1.02 22.60
C VAL A 150 -2.24 0.19 22.10
N ILE A 151 -1.03 0.74 22.22
CA ILE A 151 0.21 0.06 21.83
C ILE A 151 0.41 -1.24 22.63
N GLU A 152 -0.01 -1.27 23.90
CA GLU A 152 0.07 -2.45 24.75
C GLU A 152 -0.90 -3.56 24.32
N ALA A 153 -1.97 -3.21 23.61
CA ALA A 153 -2.93 -4.18 23.06
C ALA A 153 -2.48 -4.74 21.69
N CYS A 154 -1.47 -4.15 21.06
CA CYS A 154 -1.01 -4.53 19.72
C CYS A 154 -0.23 -5.86 19.73
N GLN A 155 -0.38 -6.63 18.65
CA GLN A 155 0.42 -7.83 18.42
C GLN A 155 1.63 -7.48 17.55
N TYR A 156 2.82 -7.70 18.10
CA TYR A 156 4.09 -7.49 17.42
C TYR A 156 4.58 -8.78 16.75
N HIS A 157 5.18 -8.63 15.57
CA HIS A 157 5.81 -9.69 14.81
C HIS A 157 7.22 -9.28 14.45
N ALA A 158 8.20 -10.13 14.72
CA ALA A 158 9.54 -9.97 14.17
C ALA A 158 9.49 -10.22 12.66
N VAL A 159 10.30 -9.47 11.90
CA VAL A 159 10.36 -9.63 10.45
C VAL A 159 11.79 -9.75 9.93
N SER A 160 11.94 -10.43 8.80
CA SER A 160 13.20 -10.64 8.12
C SER A 160 13.04 -10.46 6.61
N ALA A 161 14.15 -10.14 5.94
CA ALA A 161 14.18 -10.00 4.49
C ALA A 161 13.67 -11.27 3.79
N GLY A 162 12.84 -11.08 2.77
CA GLY A 162 12.19 -12.15 2.01
C GLY A 162 10.84 -12.60 2.56
N GLU A 163 10.43 -12.14 3.73
CA GLU A 163 9.10 -12.46 4.28
C GLU A 163 7.99 -11.65 3.59
N THR A 164 6.80 -12.25 3.55
CA THR A 164 5.59 -11.61 3.04
C THR A 164 4.51 -11.63 4.10
N ILE A 165 3.89 -10.48 4.33
CA ILE A 165 2.79 -10.32 5.28
C ILE A 165 1.57 -9.82 4.51
N CYS A 166 0.45 -10.53 4.63
CA CYS A 166 -0.85 -10.06 4.13
C CYS A 166 -1.59 -9.33 5.25
N VAL A 167 -2.09 -8.14 4.97
CA VAL A 167 -2.86 -7.32 5.92
C VAL A 167 -4.27 -7.19 5.40
N GLU A 168 -5.14 -8.04 5.93
CA GLU A 168 -6.56 -8.04 5.59
C GLU A 168 -7.26 -6.78 6.15
N PRO A 169 -8.33 -6.31 5.49
CA PRO A 169 -9.15 -5.21 6.01
C PRO A 169 -9.61 -5.47 7.44
N GLY A 170 -9.65 -4.42 8.26
CA GLY A 170 -9.98 -4.52 9.68
C GLY A 170 -8.82 -4.94 10.59
N THR A 171 -7.66 -5.30 10.05
CA THR A 171 -6.45 -5.58 10.84
C THR A 171 -5.85 -4.26 11.36
N LEU A 172 -5.68 -4.12 12.68
CA LEU A 172 -4.89 -3.03 13.26
C LEU A 172 -3.41 -3.28 12.95
N HIS A 173 -2.71 -2.34 12.32
CA HIS A 173 -1.34 -2.56 11.86
C HIS A 173 -0.49 -1.29 11.83
N ALA A 174 0.84 -1.48 11.87
CA ALA A 174 1.85 -0.45 11.62
C ALA A 174 3.17 -1.11 11.22
N LEU A 175 3.86 -0.54 10.24
CA LEU A 175 5.25 -0.90 9.96
C LEU A 175 6.16 -0.25 11.00
N GLY A 176 7.04 -1.07 11.58
CA GLY A 176 8.03 -0.56 12.51
C GLY A 176 9.26 -0.01 11.80
N ARG A 177 10.14 0.51 12.63
CA ARG A 177 11.41 1.07 12.19
C ARG A 177 12.31 0.00 11.59
N ASP A 178 13.01 0.38 10.53
CA ASP A 178 14.01 -0.39 9.80
C ASP A 178 13.46 -1.76 9.31
N CYS A 179 12.17 -1.80 8.98
CA CYS A 179 11.45 -2.91 8.33
C CYS A 179 11.42 -2.77 6.80
#